data_AF-A0A1I4FVH8-F1
#
_entry.id   AF-A0A1I4FVH8-F1
#
_cell.length_a   1.000
_cell.length_b   1.000
_cell.length_c   1.000
_cell.angle_alpha   90.00
_cell.angle_beta   90.00
_cell.angle_gamma   90.00
#
_symmetry.space_group_name_H-M   'P 1'
#
loop_
_entity.id
_entity.type
_entity.pdbx_description
1 polymer ?
#
loop_
_entity_poly.entity_id
_entity_poly.type
_entity_poly.pdbx_seq_one_letter_code
_entity_poly.pdbx_strand_id
1 'polypeptide(L)' 'MFSISRFHALTKHLPRGVFDRAVERCEADKYSKGFGRWQQLLAMVYAQLSGADSLRTVEVGFNAQTEHHYHLDAVAVRRS' A
#
# COMPACT_ATOMS: atom_id res chain seq x y z
N MET A 1 -1.04 14.90 -18.67
CA MET A 1 -2.32 14.92 -17.94
C MET A 1 -2.29 13.75 -16.97
N PHE A 2 -1.98 14.01 -15.70
CA PHE A 2 -1.71 12.96 -14.71
C PHE A 2 -3.03 12.41 -14.17
N SER A 3 -3.32 11.13 -14.45
CA SER A 3 -4.55 10.48 -13.99
C SER A 3 -4.37 10.01 -12.55
N ILE A 4 -5.14 10.58 -11.62
CA ILE A 4 -5.25 10.08 -10.25
C ILE A 4 -5.93 8.71 -10.31
N SER A 5 -5.22 7.65 -9.92
CA SER A 5 -5.83 6.32 -9.79
C SER A 5 -6.98 6.36 -8.79
N ARG A 6 -8.08 5.66 -9.07
CA ARG A 6 -9.22 5.52 -8.15
C ARG A 6 -8.78 5.02 -6.77
N PHE A 7 -7.77 4.15 -6.74
CA PHE A 7 -7.15 3.67 -5.51
C PHE A 7 -6.42 4.78 -4.74
N HIS A 8 -5.77 5.70 -5.45
CA HIS A 8 -5.13 6.87 -4.86
C HIS A 8 -6.15 7.84 -4.25
N ALA A 9 -7.28 8.07 -4.92
CA ALA A 9 -8.36 8.89 -4.36
C ALA A 9 -8.92 8.28 -3.06
N LEU A 10 -9.11 6.96 -3.00
CA LEU A 10 -9.58 6.26 -1.79
C LEU A 10 -8.57 6.32 -0.64
N THR A 11 -7.29 6.11 -0.95
CA THR A 11 -6.23 6.08 0.07
C THR A 11 -5.89 7.47 0.63
N LYS A 12 -6.16 8.56 -0.10
CA LYS A 12 -6.07 9.94 0.44
C LYS A 12 -6.96 10.18 1.65
N HIS A 13 -8.06 9.44 1.79
CA HIS A 13 -8.96 9.57 2.94
C HIS A 13 -8.48 8.78 4.16
N LEU A 14 -7.44 7.94 4.04
CA LEU A 14 -6.88 7.24 5.17
C LEU A 14 -6.08 8.20 6.06
N PRO A 15 -6.29 8.20 7.39
CA PRO A 15 -5.63 9.14 8.29
C PRO A 15 -4.17 8.74 8.52
N ARG A 16 -3.28 9.12 7.60
CA ARG A 16 -1.86 8.75 7.60
C ARG A 16 -1.17 9.04 8.93
N GLY A 17 -1.35 10.24 9.49
CA GLY A 17 -0.73 10.62 10.77
C GLY A 17 -1.29 9.89 12.00
N VAL A 18 -2.50 9.31 11.93
CA VAL A 18 -3.00 8.43 13.02
C VAL A 18 -2.36 7.05 12.90
N PHE A 19 -2.25 6.56 11.66
CA PHE A 19 -1.62 5.27 11.38
C PHE A 19 -0.13 5.28 11.74
N ASP A 20 0.62 6.29 11.32
CA ASP A 20 2.06 6.40 11.60
C ASP A 20 2.32 6.43 13.12
N ARG A 21 1.53 7.20 13.89
CA ARG A 21 1.61 7.20 15.36
C ARG A 21 1.33 5.83 15.98
N ALA A 22 0.42 5.04 15.39
CA ALA A 22 0.14 3.69 15.85
C ALA A 22 1.29 2.73 15.52
N VAL A 23 1.88 2.85 14.33
CA VAL A 23 3.07 2.08 13.92
C VAL A 23 4.25 2.38 14.83
N GLU A 24 4.50 3.65 15.14
CA GLU A 24 5.55 4.08 16.08
C GLU A 24 5.31 3.53 17.48
N ARG A 25 4.09 3.68 18.02
CA ARG A 25 3.74 3.20 19.35
C ARG A 25 3.91 1.69 19.49
N CYS A 26 3.63 0.93 18.44
CA CYS A 26 3.73 -0.52 18.43
C CYS A 26 5.11 -1.02 17.95
N GLU A 27 6.05 -0.13 17.64
CA GLU A 27 7.33 -0.45 17.00
C GLU A 27 7.16 -1.36 15.77
N ALA A 28 6.06 -1.22 15.04
CA ALA A 28 5.62 -2.23 14.07
C ALA A 28 6.54 -2.31 12.83
N ASP A 29 7.34 -1.26 12.57
CA ASP A 29 8.33 -1.18 11.50
C ASP A 29 9.77 -1.50 11.94
N LYS A 30 10.03 -1.84 13.20
CA LYS A 30 11.37 -2.05 13.79
C LYS A 30 12.27 -3.04 13.03
N TYR A 31 11.66 -4.03 12.37
CA TYR A 31 12.35 -5.05 11.57
C TYR A 31 11.93 -5.04 10.10
N SER A 32 11.26 -3.98 9.64
CA SER A 32 10.85 -3.85 8.25
C SER A 32 12.10 -3.74 7.35
N LYS A 33 12.15 -4.52 6.26
CA LYS A 33 13.26 -4.54 5.30
C LYS A 33 12.85 -3.92 3.98
N GLY A 34 12.45 -2.65 4.02
CA GLY A 34 12.03 -1.90 2.84
C GLY A 34 10.56 -2.10 2.42
N PHE A 35 9.80 -2.90 3.18
CA PHE A 35 8.34 -2.98 3.08
C PHE A 35 7.74 -2.59 4.43
N GLY A 36 7.39 -1.31 4.56
CA GLY A 36 6.85 -0.74 5.79
C GLY A 36 5.36 -1.05 5.98
N ARG A 37 4.85 -0.80 7.19
CA ARG A 37 3.44 -1.06 7.53
C ARG A 37 2.45 -0.25 6.71
N TRP A 38 2.86 0.91 6.22
CA TRP A 38 2.01 1.66 5.28
C TRP A 38 1.81 0.90 3.97
N GLN A 39 2.88 0.36 3.39
CA GLN A 39 2.75 -0.42 2.16
C GLN A 39 1.98 -1.72 2.40
N GLN A 40 2.12 -2.32 3.57
CA GLN A 40 1.31 -3.47 3.97
C GLN A 40 -0.19 -3.12 4.06
N LEU A 41 -0.54 -1.98 4.67
CA LEU A 41 -1.92 -1.50 4.72
C LEU A 41 -2.48 -1.30 3.31
N LEU A 42 -1.74 -0.62 2.44
CA LEU A 42 -2.15 -0.39 1.05
C LEU A 42 -2.36 -1.71 0.31
N ALA A 43 -1.48 -2.69 0.48
CA ALA A 43 -1.62 -4.02 -0.13
C ALA A 43 -2.88 -4.75 0.35
N MET A 44 -3.20 -4.67 1.65
CA MET A 44 -4.42 -5.28 2.22
C MET A 44 -5.69 -4.59 1.71
N VAL A 45 -5.72 -3.26 1.69
CA VAL A 45 -6.86 -2.50 1.16
C VAL A 45 -7.06 -2.79 -0.32
N TYR A 46 -5.98 -2.86 -1.10
CA TYR A 46 -6.03 -3.27 -2.49
C TYR A 46 -6.59 -4.69 -2.65
N ALA A 47 -6.14 -5.65 -1.85
CA ALA A 47 -6.61 -7.03 -1.90
C ALA A 47 -8.12 -7.13 -1.65
N GLN A 48 -8.63 -6.44 -0.62
CA GLN A 48 -10.06 -6.42 -0.29
C GLN A 48 -10.90 -5.78 -1.41
N LEU A 49 -10.44 -4.66 -1.99
CA LEU A 49 -11.18 -3.95 -3.04
C LEU A 49 -11.15 -4.66 -4.40
N SER A 50 -10.06 -5.38 -4.70
CA SER A 50 -9.89 -6.13 -5.94
C SER A 50 -10.45 -7.56 -5.87
N GLY A 51 -10.88 -8.02 -4.70
CA GLY A 51 -11.28 -9.41 -4.48
C GLY A 51 -10.12 -10.38 -4.71
N ALA A 52 -8.88 -9.97 -4.41
CA ALA A 52 -7.71 -10.79 -4.68
C ALA A 52 -7.60 -11.94 -3.68
N ASP A 53 -7.78 -13.17 -4.16
CA ASP A 53 -7.68 -14.39 -3.33
C ASP A 53 -6.23 -14.87 -3.09
N SER A 54 -5.23 -14.19 -3.67
CA SER A 54 -3.82 -14.60 -3.52
C SER A 54 -2.85 -13.43 -3.48
N LEU A 55 -1.75 -13.62 -2.76
CA LEU A 55 -0.64 -12.66 -2.71
C LEU A 55 -0.04 -12.40 -4.10
N ARG A 56 -0.09 -13.38 -5.00
CA ARG A 56 0.38 -13.21 -6.39
C ARG A 56 -0.55 -12.28 -7.18
N THR A 57 -1.86 -12.40 -6.98
CA THR A 57 -2.85 -11.50 -7.59
C THR A 57 -2.66 -10.07 -7.11
N VAL A 58 -2.37 -9.90 -5.80
CA VAL A 58 -2.04 -8.59 -5.22
C VAL A 58 -0.75 -8.04 -5.82
N GLU A 59 0.34 -8.81 -5.82
CA GLU A 59 1.64 -8.39 -6.37
C GLU A 59 1.53 -7.98 -7.85
N VAL A 60 0.94 -8.83 -8.69
CA VAL A 60 0.82 -8.58 -10.13
C VAL A 60 -0.09 -7.38 -10.39
N GLY A 61 -1.27 -7.33 -9.76
CA GLY A 61 -2.22 -6.25 -9.99
C GLY A 61 -1.75 -4.90 -9.43
N PHE A 62 -1.16 -4.90 -8.24
CA PHE A 62 -0.61 -3.70 -7.63
C PHE A 62 0.60 -3.19 -8.42
N ASN A 63 1.53 -4.07 -8.80
CA ASN A 63 2.75 -3.68 -9.53
C ASN A 63 2.49 -3.33 -11.00
N ALA A 64 1.41 -3.83 -11.61
CA ALA A 64 0.99 -3.41 -12.96
C ALA A 64 0.57 -1.94 -13.02
N GLN A 65 0.24 -1.33 -11.87
CA GLN A 65 -0.16 0.08 -11.74
C GLN A 65 1.03 0.97 -11.32
N THR A 66 2.27 0.61 -11.69
CA THR A 66 3.52 1.24 -11.21
C THR A 66 3.62 2.73 -11.53
N GLU A 67 3.01 3.18 -12.62
CA GLU A 67 2.97 4.61 -13.00
C GLU A 67 2.25 5.51 -11.96
N HIS A 68 1.46 4.91 -11.07
CA HIS A 68 0.74 5.62 -10.01
C HIS A 68 1.37 5.47 -8.62
N HIS A 69 2.40 4.62 -8.47
CA HIS A 69 3.05 4.35 -7.18
C HIS A 69 3.76 5.58 -6.63
N TYR A 70 4.31 6.42 -7.51
CA TYR A 70 5.01 7.65 -7.14
C TYR A 70 4.11 8.65 -6.40
N HIS A 71 2.80 8.68 -6.69
CA HIS A 71 1.85 9.54 -5.99
C HIS A 71 1.31 8.92 -4.69
N LEU A 72 1.51 7.62 -4.48
CA LEU A 72 0.96 6.87 -3.35
C LEU A 72 1.93 6.73 -2.16
N ASP A 73 3.17 7.23 -2.26
CA ASP A 73 4.28 6.84 -1.37
C ASP A 73 4.38 5.31 -1.23
N ALA A 74 4.05 4.62 -2.31
CA ALA A 74 4.05 3.17 -2.40
C ALA A 74 5.28 2.71 -3.17
N VAL A 75 5.92 1.65 -2.67
CA VAL A 75 6.93 0.90 -3.42
C VAL A 75 6.28 -0.38 -3.96
N ALA A 76 6.87 -0.94 -5.02
CA ALA A 76 6.43 -2.21 -5.57
C ALA A 76 6.34 -3.28 -4.46
N VAL A 77 5.19 -3.94 -4.38
CA VAL A 77 4.97 -5.03 -3.43
C VAL A 77 5.80 -6.23 -3.91
N ARG A 78 6.64 -6.78 -3.04
CA ARG A 78 7.43 -7.99 -3.34
C ARG A 78 6.88 -9.16 -2.55
N ARG A 79 6.67 -10.30 -3.22
CA ARG A 79 6.40 -11.57 -2.54
C ARG A 79 7.73 -12.18 -2.07
N SER A 80 7.82 -12.52 -0.78
CA SER A 80 8.92 -13.30 -0.18
C SER A 80 8.48 -14.74 0.07
#